data_AF-B2ZSA0-F1
#
_entry.id   AF-B2ZSA0-F1
#
_cell.length_a   1.000
_cell.length_b   1.000
_cell.length_c   1.000
_cell.angle_alpha   90.00
_cell.angle_beta   90.00
_cell.angle_gamma   90.00
#
_symmetry.space_group_name_H-M   'P 1'
#
loop_
_entity.id
_entity.type
_entity.pdbx_description
1 polymer ?
#
loop_
_entity_poly.entity_id
_entity_poly.type
_entity_poly.pdbx_seq_one_letter_code
_entity_poly.pdbx_strand_id
1 'polypeptide(L)'
;AMMAASVFFFLNLNAVDSKWRSSILVSGLITFIAAVHYMYMRDAHAAGDNTTIFRYVDWILTVPLMCVEFYLILKAAGATTKHLKVLIWASVAMLVTGYFGE
;
A
#
# COMPACT_ATOMS: atom_id res chain seq x y z
N ALA A 1 -3.93 -5.95 13.66
CA ALA A 1 -2.61 -6.21 13.03
C ALA A 1 -2.05 -4.97 12.32
N MET A 2 -2.76 -4.43 11.33
CA MET A 2 -2.25 -3.32 10.48
C MET A 2 -1.86 -2.05 11.26
N MET A 3 -2.68 -1.63 12.24
CA MET A 3 -2.33 -0.49 13.11
C MET A 3 -1.04 -0.73 13.90
N ALA A 4 -0.89 -1.92 14.49
CA ALA A 4 0.32 -2.26 15.25
C ALA A 4 1.57 -2.30 14.35
N ALA A 5 1.45 -2.81 13.14
CA ALA A 5 2.52 -2.78 12.15
C ALA A 5 2.91 -1.35 11.75
N SER A 6 1.92 -0.46 11.57
CA SER A 6 2.17 0.95 11.26
C SER A 6 2.96 1.65 12.38
N VAL A 7 2.54 1.45 13.63
CA VAL A 7 3.28 1.94 14.81
C VAL A 7 4.69 1.36 14.85
N PHE A 8 4.84 0.05 14.61
CA PHE A 8 6.15 -0.59 14.55
C PHE A 8 7.06 0.06 13.49
N PHE A 9 6.58 0.26 12.26
CA PHE A 9 7.37 0.87 11.19
C PHE A 9 7.75 2.33 11.51
N PHE A 10 6.82 3.12 12.04
CA PHE A 10 7.11 4.51 12.41
C PHE A 10 8.09 4.65 13.57
N LEU A 11 8.03 3.77 14.57
CA LEU A 11 8.97 3.78 15.68
C LEU A 11 10.36 3.24 15.27
N ASN A 12 10.42 2.32 14.30
CA ASN A 12 11.69 1.73 13.82
C ASN A 12 12.39 2.57 12.74
N LEU A 13 11.89 3.75 12.40
CA LEU A 13 12.46 4.59 11.35
C LEU A 13 13.93 4.96 11.57
N ASN A 14 14.31 5.20 12.82
CA ASN A 14 15.69 5.55 13.18
C ASN A 14 16.58 4.32 13.45
N ALA A 15 15.99 3.12 13.52
CA ALA A 15 16.71 1.87 13.75
C ALA A 15 17.33 1.29 12.46
N VAL A 16 16.99 1.85 11.29
CA VAL A 16 17.51 1.42 9.99
C VAL A 16 18.41 2.47 9.34
N ASP A 17 19.30 2.00 8.45
CA ASP A 17 20.16 2.86 7.65
C ASP A 17 19.34 3.92 6.90
N SER A 18 19.92 5.12 6.77
CA SER A 18 19.28 6.28 6.13
C SER A 18 18.75 5.98 4.71
N LYS A 19 19.43 5.09 3.96
CA LYS A 19 19.03 4.67 2.61
C LYS A 19 17.70 3.91 2.55
N TRP A 20 17.28 3.27 3.65
CA TRP A 20 16.05 2.46 3.71
C TRP A 20 14.87 3.19 4.37
N ARG A 21 15.10 4.35 4.99
CA ARG A 21 14.07 5.08 5.76
C ARG A 21 12.84 5.41 4.92
N SER A 22 13.03 5.81 3.66
CA SER A 22 11.92 6.07 2.75
C SER A 22 11.10 4.82 2.48
N SER A 23 11.73 3.64 2.40
CA SER A 23 11.02 2.36 2.23
C SER A 23 10.13 2.09 3.46
N ILE A 24 10.71 2.18 4.67
CA ILE A 24 9.98 1.93 5.93
C ILE A 24 8.85 2.93 6.14
N LEU A 25 9.06 4.21 5.80
CA LEU A 25 7.99 5.22 5.84
C LEU A 25 6.81 4.82 4.98
N VAL A 26 7.08 4.36 3.75
CA VAL A 26 6.02 3.92 2.83
C VAL A 26 5.31 2.68 3.38
N SER A 27 6.03 1.70 3.94
CA SER A 27 5.40 0.53 4.61
C SER A 27 4.49 0.95 5.77
N GLY A 28 4.92 1.94 6.57
CA GLY A 28 4.13 2.51 7.65
C GLY A 28 2.86 3.21 7.16
N LEU A 29 2.94 3.94 6.04
CA LEU A 29 1.79 4.58 5.39
C LEU A 29 0.81 3.56 4.83
N ILE A 30 1.29 2.53 4.12
CA ILE A 30 0.45 1.47 3.55
C ILE A 30 -0.35 0.78 4.65
N THR A 31 0.34 0.35 5.72
CA THR A 31 -0.32 -0.32 6.85
C THR A 31 -1.26 0.59 7.63
N PHE A 32 -0.99 1.90 7.69
CA PHE A 32 -1.90 2.85 8.30
C PHE A 32 -3.19 3.04 7.49
N ILE A 33 -3.06 3.26 6.17
CA ILE A 33 -4.19 3.40 5.25
C ILE A 33 -5.09 2.17 5.33
N ALA A 34 -4.48 0.98 5.26
CA ALA A 34 -5.20 -0.28 5.35
C ALA A 34 -5.89 -0.46 6.71
N ALA A 35 -5.26 -0.03 7.83
CA ALA A 35 -5.89 -0.07 9.14
C ALA A 35 -7.16 0.79 9.20
N VAL A 36 -7.13 2.00 8.64
CA VAL A 36 -8.29 2.91 8.61
C VAL A 36 -9.40 2.34 7.72
N HIS A 37 -9.07 1.91 6.50
CA HIS A 37 -10.07 1.35 5.58
C HIS A 37 -10.70 0.07 6.13
N TYR A 38 -9.95 -0.73 6.88
CA TYR A 38 -10.49 -1.92 7.53
C TYR A 38 -11.53 -1.58 8.60
N MET A 39 -11.39 -0.47 9.31
CA MET A 39 -12.42 -0.01 10.25
C MET A 39 -13.71 0.37 9.51
N TYR A 40 -13.61 1.11 8.40
CA TYR A 40 -14.78 1.43 7.57
C TYR A 40 -15.46 0.19 7.01
N MET A 41 -14.68 -0.77 6.50
CA MET A 41 -15.24 -2.04 6.00
C MET A 41 -15.92 -2.86 7.09
N ARG A 42 -15.35 -2.89 8.30
CA ARG A 42 -15.97 -3.57 9.45
C ARG A 42 -17.33 -2.96 9.76
N ASP A 43 -17.41 -1.65 9.80
CA ASP A 43 -18.65 -0.94 10.15
C ASP A 43 -19.70 -1.09 9.03
N ALA A 44 -19.28 -1.00 7.75
CA ALA A 44 -20.14 -1.29 6.60
C ALA A 44 -20.67 -2.74 6.61
N HIS A 45 -19.80 -3.71 6.92
CA HIS A 45 -20.21 -5.11 7.05
C HIS A 45 -21.25 -5.31 8.16
N ALA A 46 -21.04 -4.67 9.31
CA ALA A 46 -21.99 -4.72 10.42
C ALA A 46 -23.35 -4.08 10.08
N ALA A 47 -23.36 -3.08 9.19
CA ALA A 47 -24.57 -2.46 8.66
C ALA A 47 -25.26 -3.29 7.54
N GLY A 48 -24.61 -4.33 7.03
CA GLY A 48 -25.10 -5.14 5.90
C GLY A 48 -24.81 -4.53 4.52
N ASP A 49 -23.94 -3.53 4.45
CA ASP A 49 -23.56 -2.87 3.19
C ASP A 49 -22.49 -3.65 2.41
N ASN A 50 -22.36 -3.31 1.12
CA ASN A 50 -21.33 -3.87 0.25
C ASN A 50 -19.95 -3.28 0.59
N THR A 51 -19.00 -4.15 0.96
CA THR A 51 -17.63 -3.76 1.29
C THR A 51 -16.69 -3.64 0.09
N THR A 52 -17.10 -4.10 -1.10
CA THR A 52 -16.27 -4.10 -2.32
C THR A 52 -15.73 -2.71 -2.65
N ILE A 53 -16.56 -1.67 -2.59
CA ILE A 53 -16.13 -0.31 -2.94
C ILE A 53 -14.99 0.14 -2.03
N PHE A 54 -15.10 -0.10 -0.73
CA PHE A 54 -14.06 0.25 0.24
C PHE A 54 -12.76 -0.54 0.01
N ARG A 55 -12.85 -1.80 -0.42
CA ARG A 55 -11.67 -2.60 -0.82
C ARG A 55 -10.94 -1.96 -1.99
N TYR A 56 -11.66 -1.57 -3.04
CA TYR A 56 -11.03 -0.96 -4.22
C TYR A 56 -10.48 0.45 -3.96
N VAL A 57 -11.11 1.23 -3.07
CA VAL A 57 -10.57 2.51 -2.60
C VAL A 57 -9.29 2.32 -1.79
N ASP A 58 -9.22 1.30 -0.94
CA ASP A 58 -7.96 0.95 -0.27
C ASP A 58 -6.89 0.56 -1.29
N TRP A 59 -7.22 -0.35 -2.21
CA TRP A 59 -6.24 -0.91 -3.15
C TRP A 59 -5.68 0.11 -4.15
N ILE A 60 -6.50 1.05 -4.65
CA ILE A 60 -6.01 2.11 -5.55
C ILE A 60 -4.99 3.02 -4.86
N LEU A 61 -5.02 3.11 -3.53
CA LEU A 61 -4.04 3.84 -2.74
C LEU A 61 -2.84 2.96 -2.34
N THR A 62 -3.09 1.77 -1.81
CA THR A 62 -2.06 0.92 -1.21
C THR A 62 -1.23 0.17 -2.25
N VAL A 63 -1.80 -0.28 -3.36
CA VAL A 63 -1.05 -1.06 -4.38
C VAL A 63 0.01 -0.21 -5.09
N PRO A 64 -0.29 1.01 -5.58
CA PRO A 64 0.75 1.86 -6.15
C PRO A 64 1.85 2.22 -5.13
N LEU A 65 1.49 2.42 -3.86
CA LEU A 65 2.47 2.65 -2.80
C LEU A 65 3.37 1.43 -2.56
N MET A 66 2.83 0.21 -2.58
CA MET A 66 3.63 -1.02 -2.54
C MET A 66 4.58 -1.12 -3.74
N CYS A 67 4.15 -0.70 -4.94
CA CYS A 67 5.05 -0.60 -6.09
C CYS A 67 6.18 0.41 -5.89
N VAL A 68 5.89 1.56 -5.24
CA VAL A 68 6.90 2.56 -4.88
C VAL A 68 7.88 1.99 -3.85
N GLU A 69 7.39 1.32 -2.80
CA GLU A 69 8.22 0.66 -1.79
C GLU A 69 9.18 -0.35 -2.44
N PHE A 70 8.65 -1.25 -3.25
CA PHE A 70 9.44 -2.25 -3.97
C PHE A 70 10.47 -1.60 -4.91
N TYR A 71 10.09 -0.52 -5.60
CA TYR A 71 11.00 0.26 -6.44
C TYR A 71 12.12 0.91 -5.63
N LEU A 72 11.84 1.47 -4.44
CA LEU A 72 12.87 2.05 -3.58
C LEU A 72 13.93 1.02 -3.19
N ILE A 73 13.52 -0.23 -3.00
CA ILE A 73 14.44 -1.35 -2.74
C ILE A 73 15.27 -1.68 -3.99
N LEU A 74 14.61 -1.88 -5.14
CA LEU A 74 15.28 -2.21 -6.39
C LEU A 74 16.19 -1.08 -6.90
N LYS A 75 15.91 0.18 -6.56
CA LYS A 75 16.75 1.32 -6.92
C LYS A 75 18.17 1.18 -6.36
N ALA A 76 18.32 0.57 -5.17
CA ALA A 76 19.62 0.25 -4.61
C ALA A 76 20.41 -0.78 -5.44
N ALA A 77 19.72 -1.59 -6.25
CA ALA A 77 20.29 -2.58 -7.17
C ALA A 77 20.35 -2.10 -8.64
N GLY A 78 20.12 -0.81 -8.90
CA GLY A 78 20.25 -0.21 -10.24
C GLY A 78 18.95 -0.06 -11.03
N ALA A 79 17.78 -0.20 -10.41
CA ALA A 79 16.52 0.00 -11.12
C ALA A 79 16.29 1.46 -11.53
N THR A 80 15.95 1.64 -12.81
CA THR A 80 15.62 2.95 -13.40
C THR A 80 14.14 3.30 -13.23
N THR A 81 13.79 4.57 -13.43
CA THR A 81 12.40 5.08 -13.38
C THR A 81 11.46 4.43 -14.40
N LYS A 82 12.00 3.78 -15.45
CA LYS A 82 11.21 2.97 -16.38
C LYS A 82 10.50 1.82 -15.66
N HIS A 83 11.17 1.14 -14.74
CA HIS A 83 10.59 0.04 -13.96
C HIS A 83 9.44 0.52 -13.08
N LEU A 84 9.61 1.66 -12.40
CA LEU A 84 8.54 2.26 -11.60
C LEU A 84 7.31 2.57 -12.45
N LYS A 85 7.48 3.18 -13.63
CA LYS A 85 6.36 3.49 -14.53
C LYS A 85 5.61 2.22 -14.94
N VAL A 86 6.33 1.16 -15.27
CA VAL A 86 5.70 -0.14 -15.62
C VAL A 86 4.92 -0.69 -14.43
N LEU A 87 5.50 -0.69 -13.23
CA LEU A 87 4.83 -1.19 -12.03
C LEU A 87 3.52 -0.43 -11.73
N ILE A 88 3.55 0.91 -11.79
CA ILE A 88 2.37 1.74 -11.51
C ILE A 88 1.27 1.53 -12.57
N TRP A 89 1.62 1.50 -13.86
CA TRP A 89 0.61 1.28 -14.89
C TRP A 89 0.05 -0.15 -14.86
N ALA A 90 0.90 -1.14 -14.60
CA ALA A 90 0.46 -2.52 -14.43
C ALA A 90 -0.45 -2.68 -13.20
N SER A 91 -0.15 -2.00 -12.08
CA SER A 91 -0.99 -2.07 -10.89
C SER A 91 -2.36 -1.42 -11.11
N VAL A 92 -2.42 -0.29 -11.81
CA VAL A 92 -3.70 0.35 -12.16
C VAL A 92 -4.50 -0.55 -13.10
N ALA A 93 -3.87 -1.09 -14.15
CA ALA A 93 -4.54 -2.01 -15.08
C ALA A 93 -5.12 -3.23 -14.35
N MET A 94 -4.32 -3.85 -13.47
CA MET A 94 -4.75 -4.98 -12.63
C MET A 94 -6.01 -4.64 -11.82
N LEU A 95 -6.01 -3.49 -11.14
CA LEU A 95 -7.15 -3.08 -10.31
C LEU A 95 -8.40 -2.78 -11.14
N VAL A 96 -8.25 -2.09 -12.27
CA VAL A 96 -9.38 -1.81 -13.17
C VAL A 96 -9.97 -3.12 -13.70
N THR A 97 -9.13 -4.04 -14.19
CA THR A 97 -9.60 -5.33 -14.69
C THR A 97 -10.21 -6.20 -13.60
N GLY A 98 -9.68 -6.14 -12.37
CA GLY A 98 -10.25 -6.84 -11.23
C GLY A 98 -11.64 -6.30 -10.87
N TYR A 99 -11.82 -4.98 -10.87
CA TYR A 99 -13.09 -4.36 -10.54
C TYR A 99 -14.20 -4.73 -11.52
N PHE A 100 -13.88 -4.80 -12.82
CA PHE A 100 -14.84 -5.26 -13.83
C PHE A 100 -15.16 -6.76 -13.76
N GLY A 101 -14.34 -7.55 -13.06
CA GLY A 101 -14.52 -9.00 -12.91
C GLY A 101 -15.28 -9.42 -11.64
N GLU A 102 -15.48 -8.51 -10.66
CA GLU A 102 -16.38 -8.73 -9.50
C GLU A 102 -17.85 -8.47 -9.86
#